data_AF-A0A813PWY1-F1
#
_entry.id   AF-A0A813PWY1-F1
#
_cell.length_a   1.000
_cell.length_b   1.000
_cell.length_c   1.000
_cell.angle_alpha   90.00
_cell.angle_beta   90.00
_cell.angle_gamma   90.00
#
_symmetry.space_group_name_H-M   'P 1'
#
loop_
_entity.id
_entity.type
_entity.pdbx_description
1 polymer ?
#
loop_
_entity_poly.entity_id
_entity_poly.type
_entity_poly.pdbx_seq_one_letter_code
_entity_poly.pdbx_strand_id
1 'polypeptide(L)'
;MALFFIGYLISVTSTVAFIVAILTPRWIYPNTLPVTNSSISSPVSTNYRGIFYVDAGYANTTCRDWIFLYKDSVSTCRPPYAIACASLAVAGSSLSIILLWLAGAYLYIRRRRLAPNFVLFIALFTLLIFWISAIIWIVMITMNRDENLKIRRENIGFSTWIAVGASGGYLFAFFFFVLYRVQVSRRKLVKGTDPNSRRF
;
A
#
# COMPACT_ATOMS: atom_id res chain seq x y z
N MET A 1 17.68 -1.00 -20.77
CA MET A 1 16.28 -1.35 -21.08
C MET A 1 15.77 -2.46 -20.18
N ALA A 2 16.47 -3.59 -20.04
CA ALA A 2 16.09 -4.67 -19.11
C ALA A 2 15.79 -4.20 -17.67
N LEU A 3 16.65 -3.38 -17.06
CA LEU A 3 16.43 -2.83 -15.71
C LEU A 3 15.13 -2.03 -15.56
N PHE A 4 14.74 -1.27 -16.59
CA PHE A 4 13.49 -0.50 -16.56
C PHE A 4 12.28 -1.43 -16.62
N PHE A 5 12.35 -2.47 -17.45
CA PHE A 5 11.27 -3.45 -17.59
C PHE A 5 11.08 -4.27 -16.30
N ILE A 6 12.17 -4.68 -15.65
CA ILE A 6 12.13 -5.34 -14.34
C ILE A 6 11.49 -4.42 -13.29
N GLY A 7 11.95 -3.17 -13.19
CA GLY A 7 11.36 -2.19 -12.28
C GLY A 7 9.87 -1.94 -12.55
N TYR A 8 9.48 -1.89 -13.82
CA TYR A 8 8.08 -1.76 -14.23
C TYR A 8 7.23 -2.96 -13.80
N LEU A 9 7.67 -4.19 -14.08
CA LEU A 9 6.93 -5.40 -13.67
C LEU A 9 6.77 -5.50 -12.15
N ILE A 10 7.83 -5.22 -11.40
CA ILE A 10 7.76 -5.19 -9.92
C ILE A 10 6.79 -4.11 -9.46
N SER A 11 6.77 -2.94 -10.10
CA SER A 11 5.80 -1.88 -9.80
C SER A 11 4.37 -2.34 -10.07
N VAL A 12 4.11 -3.04 -11.17
CA VAL A 12 2.76 -3.57 -11.51
C VAL A 12 2.30 -4.57 -10.44
N THR A 13 3.12 -5.58 -10.14
CA THR A 13 2.75 -6.60 -9.14
C THR A 13 2.56 -6.00 -7.75
N SER A 14 3.40 -5.04 -7.37
CA SER A 14 3.28 -4.33 -6.08
C SER A 14 2.02 -3.46 -6.03
N THR A 15 1.64 -2.83 -7.15
CA THR A 15 0.40 -2.05 -7.25
C THR A 15 -0.82 -2.93 -7.02
N VAL A 16 -0.90 -4.06 -7.72
CA VAL A 16 -2.01 -5.01 -7.60
C VAL A 16 -2.07 -5.57 -6.18
N ALA A 17 -0.93 -6.01 -5.63
CA ALA A 17 -0.87 -6.52 -4.27
C ALA A 17 -1.32 -5.48 -3.24
N PHE A 18 -0.92 -4.20 -3.39
CA PHE A 18 -1.35 -3.13 -2.51
C PHE A 18 -2.86 -2.88 -2.60
N ILE A 19 -3.42 -2.80 -3.81
CA ILE A 19 -4.87 -2.61 -4.02
C ILE A 19 -5.66 -3.78 -3.40
N VAL A 20 -5.21 -5.02 -3.59
CA VAL A 20 -5.84 -6.20 -2.98
C VAL A 20 -5.75 -6.12 -1.45
N ALA A 21 -4.61 -5.71 -0.90
CA ALA A 21 -4.45 -5.55 0.54
C ALA A 21 -5.45 -4.54 1.11
N ILE A 22 -5.56 -3.34 0.54
CA ILE A 22 -6.45 -2.29 1.07
C ILE A 22 -7.94 -2.64 0.96
N LEU A 23 -8.33 -3.40 -0.07
CA LEU A 23 -9.73 -3.83 -0.28
C LEU A 23 -10.12 -5.03 0.59
N THR A 24 -9.17 -5.84 1.02
CA THR A 24 -9.43 -7.05 1.80
C THR A 24 -9.54 -6.70 3.29
N PRO A 25 -10.68 -6.98 3.97
CA PRO A 25 -10.93 -6.53 5.35
C PRO A 25 -10.17 -7.30 6.45
N ARG A 26 -9.05 -7.96 6.13
CA ARG A 26 -8.25 -8.81 7.03
C ARG A 26 -6.94 -8.14 7.45
N TRP A 27 -7.02 -6.90 7.92
CA TRP A 27 -5.84 -6.17 8.42
C TRP A 27 -5.57 -6.46 9.89
N ILE A 28 -6.63 -6.57 10.70
CA ILE A 28 -6.56 -6.96 12.11
C ILE A 28 -7.58 -8.07 12.37
N TYR A 29 -7.14 -9.10 13.08
CA TYR A 29 -7.96 -10.11 13.74
C TYR A 29 -8.09 -9.73 15.22
N PRO A 30 -9.07 -8.90 15.63
CA PRO A 30 -9.34 -8.69 17.05
C PRO A 30 -9.58 -10.05 17.73
N ASN A 31 -8.83 -10.32 18.80
CA ASN A 31 -8.98 -11.55 19.58
C ASN A 31 -10.46 -11.71 19.97
N THR A 32 -11.05 -12.81 19.54
CA THR A 32 -12.35 -13.27 19.99
C THR A 32 -12.23 -13.65 21.47
N LEU A 33 -12.63 -12.76 22.38
CA LEU A 33 -12.88 -13.19 23.74
C LEU A 33 -14.14 -14.08 23.72
N PRO A 34 -14.10 -15.31 24.25
CA PRO A 34 -15.34 -16.03 24.51
C PRO A 34 -16.15 -15.22 25.51
N VAL A 35 -17.39 -14.88 25.17
CA VAL A 35 -18.32 -14.27 26.11
C VAL A 35 -18.73 -15.36 27.10
N THR A 36 -17.97 -15.55 28.18
CA THR A 36 -18.34 -16.42 29.30
C THR A 36 -19.29 -15.65 30.22
N ASN A 37 -20.49 -15.35 29.75
CA ASN A 37 -21.61 -15.08 30.66
C ASN A 37 -22.56 -16.27 30.59
N SER A 38 -22.62 -16.99 31.72
CA SER A 38 -23.48 -18.14 31.98
C SER A 38 -24.95 -17.81 31.72
N SER A 39 -25.47 -18.24 30.57
CA SER A 39 -26.84 -18.79 30.36
C SER A 39 -27.29 -18.76 28.90
N ILE A 40 -26.56 -18.14 27.96
CA ILE A 40 -26.81 -18.26 26.52
C ILE A 40 -25.45 -18.29 25.80
N SER A 41 -25.12 -19.40 25.14
CA SER A 41 -23.92 -19.53 24.31
C SER A 41 -24.06 -18.66 23.06
N SER A 42 -23.82 -17.36 23.21
CA SER A 42 -23.72 -16.44 22.08
C SER A 42 -22.50 -16.82 21.24
N PRO A 43 -22.66 -16.99 19.92
CA PRO A 43 -21.58 -17.47 19.08
C PRO A 43 -20.44 -16.46 18.99
N VAL A 44 -19.22 -17.01 18.93
CA VAL A 44 -17.96 -16.27 18.78
C VAL A 44 -18.06 -15.31 17.59
N SER A 45 -18.07 -14.00 17.84
CA SER A 45 -18.09 -12.99 16.78
C SER A 45 -16.70 -12.82 16.20
N THR A 46 -16.43 -13.40 15.02
CA THR A 46 -15.19 -13.10 14.28
C THR A 46 -15.32 -11.70 13.67
N ASN A 47 -14.75 -10.72 14.37
CA ASN A 47 -14.64 -9.38 13.84
C ASN A 47 -13.35 -9.31 13.00
N TYR A 48 -13.44 -8.79 11.78
CA TYR A 48 -12.29 -8.47 10.94
C TYR A 48 -12.30 -6.96 10.71
N ARG A 49 -11.16 -6.30 10.94
CA ARG A 49 -11.02 -4.87 10.62
C ARG A 49 -10.14 -4.71 9.39
N GLY A 50 -10.67 -4.01 8.38
CA GLY A 50 -9.96 -3.54 7.20
C GLY A 50 -9.72 -2.04 7.22
N ILE A 51 -9.17 -1.51 6.12
CA ILE A 51 -9.02 -0.06 5.94
C ILE A 51 -10.37 0.62 5.69
N PHE A 52 -11.21 0.06 4.81
CA PHE A 52 -12.47 0.67 4.40
C PHE A 52 -13.70 0.06 5.06
N TYR A 53 -13.60 -1.16 5.58
CA TYR A 53 -14.73 -1.90 6.11
C TYR A 53 -14.36 -2.61 7.40
N VAL A 54 -15.34 -2.72 8.28
CA VAL A 54 -15.35 -3.66 9.40
C VAL A 54 -16.35 -4.75 9.04
N ASP A 55 -15.91 -6.00 9.15
CA ASP A 55 -16.75 -7.17 8.93
C ASP A 55 -16.99 -7.83 10.29
N ALA A 56 -18.24 -7.79 10.77
CA ALA A 56 -18.65 -8.45 11.99
C ALA A 56 -19.41 -9.73 11.62
N GLY A 57 -18.75 -10.88 11.78
CA GLY A 57 -19.38 -12.17 11.60
C GLY A 57 -20.17 -12.56 12.85
N TYR A 58 -21.50 -12.53 12.77
CA TYR A 58 -22.36 -13.28 13.68
C TYR A 58 -22.69 -14.63 13.05
N ALA A 59 -23.01 -15.66 13.85
CA ALA A 59 -23.05 -17.08 13.43
C ALA A 59 -23.79 -17.45 12.14
N ASN A 60 -24.60 -16.57 11.54
CA ASN A 60 -25.19 -16.78 10.23
C ASN A 60 -25.36 -15.50 9.41
N THR A 61 -24.73 -14.39 9.81
CA THR A 61 -24.86 -13.09 9.13
C THR A 61 -23.55 -12.31 9.23
N THR A 62 -22.96 -12.00 8.08
CA THR A 62 -21.87 -11.04 7.95
C THR A 62 -22.44 -9.63 7.83
N CYS A 63 -22.24 -8.79 8.85
CA CYS A 63 -22.53 -7.36 8.73
C CYS A 63 -21.25 -6.65 8.27
N ARG A 64 -21.28 -6.10 7.06
CA ARG A 64 -20.20 -5.28 6.52
C ARG A 64 -20.57 -3.81 6.61
N ASP A 65 -19.93 -3.11 7.53
CA ASP A 65 -20.08 -1.67 7.69
C ASP A 65 -18.85 -0.94 7.17
N TRP A 66 -19.08 0.16 6.46
CA TRP A 66 -18.00 1.06 6.06
C TRP A 66 -17.36 1.68 7.29
N ILE A 67 -16.04 1.77 7.33
CA ILE A 67 -15.29 2.45 8.41
C ILE A 67 -15.79 3.91 8.60
N PHE A 68 -16.31 4.52 7.53
CA PHE A 68 -16.89 5.87 7.50
C PHE A 68 -18.32 5.97 8.03
N LEU A 69 -18.99 4.86 8.30
CA LEU A 69 -20.36 4.78 8.83
C LEU A 69 -20.42 3.97 10.13
N TYR A 70 -19.43 3.12 10.37
CA TYR A 70 -19.31 2.29 11.56
C TYR A 70 -19.21 3.14 12.82
N LYS A 71 -20.04 2.80 13.81
CA LYS A 71 -20.08 3.40 15.14
C LYS A 71 -20.08 2.26 16.14
N ASP A 72 -18.97 2.09 16.87
CA ASP A 72 -18.95 1.17 18.00
C ASP A 72 -20.02 1.62 19.01
N SER A 73 -20.80 0.66 19.52
CA SER A 73 -21.98 0.88 20.36
C SER A 73 -21.70 1.51 21.72
N VAL A 74 -20.44 1.87 22.00
CA VAL A 74 -20.00 2.59 23.19
C VAL A 74 -19.26 3.84 22.72
N SER A 75 -19.78 5.01 23.10
CA SER A 75 -19.32 6.32 22.65
C SER A 75 -17.86 6.59 23.02
N THR A 76 -16.98 6.58 22.03
CA THR A 76 -15.78 7.42 21.98
C THR A 76 -15.47 7.72 20.52
N CYS A 77 -15.03 8.96 20.26
CA CYS A 77 -14.80 9.50 18.92
C CYS A 77 -14.05 8.53 17.99
N ARG A 78 -14.49 8.48 16.72
CA ARG A 78 -13.77 7.82 15.63
C ARG A 78 -12.29 8.11 15.75
N PRO A 79 -11.43 7.10 15.68
CA PRO A 79 -10.04 7.42 15.82
C PRO A 79 -9.55 7.99 14.47
N PRO A 80 -9.10 9.26 14.45
CA PRO A 80 -8.82 10.01 13.22
C PRO A 80 -7.78 9.34 12.30
N TYR A 81 -7.00 8.41 12.85
CA TYR A 81 -6.01 7.63 12.12
C TYR A 81 -6.63 6.72 11.05
N ALA A 82 -7.80 6.11 11.28
CA ALA A 82 -8.38 5.13 10.35
C ALA A 82 -8.82 5.82 9.05
N ILE A 83 -9.41 7.01 9.19
CA ILE A 83 -9.78 7.90 8.08
C ILE A 83 -8.52 8.38 7.36
N ALA A 84 -7.48 8.80 8.09
CA ALA A 84 -6.21 9.23 7.49
C ALA A 84 -5.55 8.10 6.68
N CYS A 85 -5.54 6.86 7.21
CA CYS A 85 -5.02 5.69 6.51
C CYS A 85 -5.83 5.35 5.25
N ALA A 86 -7.16 5.41 5.31
CA ALA A 86 -8.02 5.21 4.15
C ALA A 86 -7.76 6.25 3.05
N SER A 87 -7.68 7.53 3.41
CA SER A 87 -7.38 8.62 2.49
C SER A 87 -5.98 8.48 1.86
N LEU A 88 -4.96 8.15 2.68
CA LEU A 88 -3.60 7.91 2.19
C LEU A 88 -3.52 6.68 1.26
N ALA A 89 -4.27 5.61 1.57
CA ALA A 89 -4.33 4.42 0.72
C ALA A 89 -4.94 4.73 -0.66
N VAL A 90 -6.01 5.54 -0.71
CA VAL A 90 -6.60 6.01 -1.99
C VAL A 90 -5.62 6.89 -2.76
N ALA A 91 -4.97 7.85 -2.10
CA ALA A 91 -4.01 8.73 -2.73
C ALA A 91 -2.81 7.96 -3.30
N GLY A 92 -2.25 7.03 -2.52
CA GLY A 92 -1.14 6.18 -2.94
C GLY A 92 -1.50 5.26 -4.10
N SER A 93 -2.70 4.66 -4.08
CA SER A 93 -3.19 3.80 -5.17
C SER A 93 -3.45 4.59 -6.46
N SER A 94 -3.95 5.82 -6.34
CA SER A 94 -4.15 6.69 -7.50
C SER A 94 -2.82 7.09 -8.14
N LEU A 95 -1.83 7.45 -7.31
CA LEU A 95 -0.50 7.82 -7.78
C LEU A 95 0.25 6.65 -8.42
N SER A 96 0.10 5.44 -7.88
CA SER A 96 0.71 4.26 -8.49
C SER A 96 0.10 3.91 -9.84
N ILE A 97 -1.22 4.07 -10.02
CA ILE A 97 -1.86 3.90 -11.34
C ILE A 97 -1.32 4.92 -12.34
N ILE A 98 -1.18 6.19 -11.93
CA ILE A 98 -0.58 7.24 -12.76
C ILE A 98 0.86 6.88 -13.14
N LEU A 99 1.66 6.39 -12.17
CA LEU A 99 3.02 5.92 -12.41
C LEU A 99 3.06 4.79 -13.45
N LEU A 100 2.21 3.78 -13.31
CA LEU A 100 2.12 2.66 -14.24
C LEU A 100 1.74 3.11 -15.64
N TRP A 101 0.80 4.04 -15.75
CA TRP A 101 0.38 4.59 -17.03
C TRP A 101 1.52 5.35 -17.71
N LEU A 102 2.23 6.22 -16.98
CA LEU A 102 3.37 6.98 -17.52
C LEU A 102 4.55 6.07 -17.88
N ALA A 103 4.87 5.09 -17.05
CA ALA A 103 5.94 4.13 -17.31
C ALA A 103 5.60 3.19 -18.49
N GLY A 104 4.34 2.78 -18.61
CA GLY A 104 3.83 2.02 -19.75
C GLY A 104 3.85 2.83 -21.04
N ALA A 105 3.40 4.09 -21.00
CA ALA A 105 3.48 5.00 -22.13
C ALA A 105 4.93 5.24 -22.58
N TYR A 106 5.87 5.33 -21.64
CA TYR A 106 7.30 5.43 -21.95
C TYR A 106 7.83 4.19 -22.70
N LEU A 107 7.39 2.98 -22.33
CA LEU A 107 7.74 1.75 -23.04
C LEU A 107 7.15 1.72 -24.45
N TYR A 108 5.88 2.11 -24.59
CA TYR A 108 5.14 2.03 -25.84
C TYR A 108 5.61 3.07 -26.87
N ILE A 109 5.73 4.33 -26.46
CA ILE A 109 5.86 5.44 -27.41
C ILE A 109 7.26 5.49 -28.07
N ARG A 110 8.29 4.80 -27.54
CA ARG A 110 9.69 4.79 -28.03
C ARG A 110 10.36 6.18 -28.20
N ARG A 111 9.60 7.28 -28.21
CA ARG A 111 10.10 8.66 -28.23
C ARG A 111 10.54 9.01 -26.82
N ARG A 112 11.84 9.26 -26.68
CA ARG A 112 12.57 9.61 -25.45
C ARG A 112 12.13 10.93 -24.77
N ARG A 113 10.95 11.47 -25.08
CA ARG A 113 10.48 12.78 -24.61
C ARG A 113 9.77 12.77 -23.26
N LEU A 114 9.23 11.63 -22.81
CA LEU A 114 8.77 11.50 -21.44
C LEU A 114 9.98 11.52 -20.51
N ALA A 115 10.10 12.59 -19.71
CA ALA A 115 11.24 12.84 -18.86
C ALA A 115 11.34 11.73 -17.79
N PRO A 116 12.39 10.89 -17.79
CA PRO A 116 12.54 9.83 -16.79
C PRO A 116 12.61 10.37 -15.35
N ASN A 117 12.92 11.66 -15.18
CA ASN A 117 12.87 12.35 -13.90
C ASN A 117 11.45 12.46 -13.33
N PHE A 118 10.43 12.63 -14.19
CA PHE A 118 9.04 12.77 -13.74
C PHE A 118 8.49 11.45 -13.22
N VAL A 119 8.79 10.34 -13.91
CA VAL A 119 8.48 8.98 -13.45
C VAL A 119 9.17 8.69 -12.11
N LEU A 120 10.44 9.10 -11.96
CA LEU A 120 11.18 8.93 -10.71
C LEU A 120 10.56 9.72 -9.55
N PHE A 121 10.13 10.96 -9.81
CA PHE A 121 9.50 11.82 -8.81
C PHE A 121 8.17 11.23 -8.34
N ILE A 122 7.31 10.79 -9.28
CA ILE A 122 6.04 10.13 -8.92
C ILE A 122 6.29 8.84 -8.15
N ALA A 123 7.28 8.03 -8.56
CA ALA A 123 7.65 6.82 -7.84
C ALA A 123 8.10 7.10 -6.40
N LEU A 124 8.89 8.16 -6.20
CA LEU A 124 9.32 8.59 -4.87
C LEU A 124 8.14 9.03 -4.00
N PHE A 125 7.23 9.85 -4.52
CA PHE A 125 6.03 10.30 -3.80
C PHE A 125 5.11 9.13 -3.44
N THR A 126 4.93 8.19 -4.38
CA THR A 126 4.14 6.98 -4.17
C THR A 126 4.75 6.12 -3.05
N LEU A 127 6.07 5.95 -3.06
CA LEU A 127 6.81 5.21 -2.03
C LEU A 127 6.67 5.88 -0.65
N LEU A 128 6.81 7.21 -0.59
CA LEU A 128 6.65 7.98 0.65
C LEU A 128 5.25 7.79 1.25
N ILE A 129 4.20 7.86 0.43
CA ILE A 129 2.83 7.66 0.90
C ILE A 129 2.62 6.25 1.45
N PHE A 130 3.12 5.22 0.77
CA PHE A 130 3.02 3.84 1.27
C PHE A 130 3.78 3.63 2.56
N TRP A 131 4.98 4.21 2.69
CA TRP A 131 5.75 4.14 3.92
C TRP A 131 5.06 4.87 5.07
N ILE A 132 4.55 6.08 4.84
CA ILE A 132 3.79 6.83 5.86
C ILE A 132 2.55 6.02 6.29
N SER A 133 1.81 5.44 5.34
CA SER A 133 0.65 4.60 5.63
C SER A 133 1.03 3.38 6.47
N ALA A 134 2.11 2.67 6.10
CA ALA A 134 2.61 1.52 6.85
C ALA A 134 3.10 1.89 8.26
N ILE A 135 3.81 3.01 8.42
CA ILE A 135 4.28 3.52 9.72
C ILE A 135 3.10 3.86 10.62
N ILE A 136 2.10 4.60 10.12
CA ILE A 136 0.90 4.92 10.91
C ILE A 136 0.23 3.63 11.37
N TRP A 137 0.10 2.64 10.49
CA TRP A 137 -0.45 1.33 10.83
C TRP A 137 0.36 0.59 11.91
N ILE A 138 1.69 0.54 11.79
CA ILE A 138 2.55 -0.12 12.78
C ILE A 138 2.49 0.61 14.13
N VAL A 139 2.56 1.94 14.13
CA VAL A 139 2.46 2.77 15.35
C VAL A 139 1.11 2.56 16.03
N MET A 140 0.04 2.40 15.26
CA MET A 140 -1.27 2.09 15.83
C MET A 140 -1.32 0.73 16.52
N ILE A 141 -0.74 -0.30 15.89
CA ILE A 141 -0.64 -1.65 16.48
C ILE A 141 0.23 -1.62 17.73
N THR A 142 1.36 -0.90 17.73
CA THR A 142 2.32 -0.92 18.84
C THR A 142 1.91 -0.03 20.01
N MET A 143 1.31 1.13 19.75
CA MET A 143 0.88 2.04 20.81
C MET A 143 -0.43 1.64 21.48
N ASN A 144 -1.14 0.64 20.95
CA ASN A 144 -2.41 0.14 21.54
C ASN A 144 -3.40 1.28 21.86
N ARG A 145 -3.38 2.36 21.06
CA ARG A 145 -4.18 3.56 21.28
C ARG A 145 -5.68 3.33 21.08
N ASP A 146 -6.06 2.15 20.61
CA ASP A 146 -7.44 1.70 20.66
C ASP A 146 -7.65 1.08 22.05
N GLU A 147 -8.05 1.90 23.03
CA GLU A 147 -8.25 1.46 24.42
C GLU A 147 -9.23 0.27 24.54
N ASN A 148 -10.05 0.05 23.50
CA ASN A 148 -11.00 -1.06 23.39
C ASN A 148 -10.37 -2.38 22.90
N LEU A 149 -9.15 -2.37 22.35
CA LEU A 149 -8.49 -3.57 21.79
C LEU A 149 -7.01 -3.55 22.13
N LYS A 150 -6.58 -4.44 23.05
CA LYS A 150 -5.16 -4.81 23.15
C LYS A 150 -4.78 -5.63 21.91
N ILE A 151 -4.33 -4.96 20.86
CA ILE A 151 -3.83 -5.59 19.64
C ILE A 151 -2.51 -6.29 19.96
N ARG A 152 -2.54 -7.63 20.02
CA ARG A 152 -1.33 -8.45 20.16
C ARG A 152 -0.74 -8.74 18.77
N ARG A 153 0.53 -9.12 18.68
CA ARG A 153 1.18 -9.46 17.40
C ARG A 153 0.46 -10.58 16.64
N GLU A 154 -0.18 -11.50 17.36
CA GLU A 154 -1.02 -12.57 16.80
C GLU A 154 -2.28 -12.07 16.07
N ASN A 155 -2.68 -10.82 16.31
CA ASN A 155 -3.84 -10.18 15.71
C ASN A 155 -3.51 -9.50 14.37
N ILE A 156 -2.26 -9.54 13.91
CA ILE A 156 -1.87 -8.93 12.63
C ILE A 156 -2.41 -9.80 11.49
N GLY A 157 -3.31 -9.19 10.72
CA GLY A 157 -3.97 -9.85 9.61
C GLY A 157 -3.12 -10.02 8.37
N PHE A 158 -3.56 -10.94 7.50
CA PHE A 158 -2.88 -11.26 6.25
C PHE A 158 -2.73 -10.05 5.32
N SER A 159 -3.75 -9.18 5.25
CA SER A 159 -3.71 -7.97 4.41
C SER A 159 -2.59 -7.02 4.81
N THR A 160 -2.27 -6.94 6.10
CA THR A 160 -1.18 -6.08 6.61
C THR A 160 0.17 -6.57 6.09
N TRP A 161 0.41 -7.89 6.09
CA TRP A 161 1.62 -8.48 5.52
C TRP A 161 1.73 -8.27 4.02
N ILE A 162 0.62 -8.37 3.28
CA ILE A 162 0.60 -8.05 1.84
C ILE A 162 0.95 -6.58 1.62
N ALA A 163 0.39 -5.66 2.39
CA ALA A 163 0.66 -4.23 2.24
C ALA A 163 2.13 -3.89 2.53
N VAL A 164 2.73 -4.50 3.56
CA VAL A 164 4.16 -4.35 3.87
C VAL A 164 5.02 -4.94 2.73
N GLY A 165 4.69 -6.13 2.24
CA GLY A 165 5.37 -6.76 1.12
C GLY A 165 5.29 -5.94 -0.17
N ALA A 166 4.11 -5.39 -0.47
CA ALA A 166 3.90 -4.50 -1.61
C ALA A 166 4.74 -3.22 -1.47
N SER A 167 4.80 -2.62 -0.28
CA SER A 167 5.65 -1.45 0.00
C SER A 167 7.14 -1.76 -0.21
N GLY A 168 7.60 -2.94 0.21
CA GLY A 168 8.95 -3.43 -0.09
C GLY A 168 9.19 -3.63 -1.59
N GLY A 169 8.22 -4.19 -2.30
CA GLY A 169 8.25 -4.31 -3.77
C GLY A 169 8.41 -2.96 -4.47
N TYR A 170 7.69 -1.92 -4.03
CA TYR A 170 7.87 -0.56 -4.55
C TYR A 170 9.25 0.02 -4.28
N LEU A 171 9.86 -0.28 -3.13
CA LEU A 171 11.23 0.14 -2.84
C LEU A 171 12.20 -0.47 -3.86
N PHE A 172 12.05 -1.77 -4.15
CA PHE A 172 12.85 -2.43 -5.19
C PHE A 172 12.59 -1.84 -6.59
N ALA A 173 11.33 -1.62 -6.96
CA ALA A 173 10.98 -0.99 -8.24
C ALA A 173 11.62 0.40 -8.39
N PHE A 174 11.54 1.22 -7.34
CA PHE A 174 12.19 2.52 -7.28
C PHE A 174 13.70 2.42 -7.46
N PHE A 175 14.35 1.49 -6.75
CA PHE A 175 15.78 1.23 -6.88
C PHE A 175 16.18 0.87 -8.33
N PHE A 176 15.41 0.00 -9.00
CA PHE A 176 15.64 -0.33 -10.41
C PHE A 176 15.46 0.87 -11.35
N PHE A 177 14.46 1.73 -11.11
CA PHE A 177 14.29 2.96 -11.88
C PHE A 177 15.46 3.93 -11.69
N VAL A 178 15.98 4.07 -10.46
CA VAL A 178 17.18 4.87 -10.17
C VAL A 178 18.39 4.31 -10.93
N LEU A 179 18.64 3.00 -10.84
CA LEU A 179 19.76 2.35 -11.53
C LEU A 179 19.65 2.52 -13.05
N TYR A 180 18.45 2.34 -13.61
CA TYR A 180 18.21 2.59 -15.04
C TYR A 180 18.56 4.03 -15.41
N ARG A 181 18.12 5.01 -14.61
CA ARG A 181 18.43 6.44 -14.84
C ARG A 181 19.93 6.70 -14.81
N VAL A 182 20.66 6.16 -13.84
CA VAL A 182 22.13 6.29 -13.77
C VAL A 182 22.80 5.68 -15.01
N GLN A 183 22.36 4.48 -15.44
CA GLN A 183 22.89 3.83 -16.63
C GLN A 183 22.65 4.67 -17.91
N VAL A 184 21.45 5.24 -18.06
CA VAL A 184 21.11 6.11 -19.21
C VAL A 184 21.96 7.37 -19.20
N SER A 185 22.15 8.02 -18.04
CA SER A 185 23.00 9.20 -17.92
C SER A 185 24.47 8.92 -18.27
N ARG A 186 25.03 7.80 -17.80
CA ARG A 186 26.40 7.40 -18.16
C ARG A 186 26.57 7.18 -19.67
N ARG A 187 25.61 6.52 -20.33
CA ARG A 187 25.65 6.30 -21.79
C ARG A 187 25.59 7.61 -22.59
N LYS A 188 24.88 8.63 -22.10
CA LYS A 188 24.85 9.95 -22.74
C LYS A 188 26.17 10.69 -22.60
N LEU A 189 26.82 10.59 -21.45
CA LEU A 189 28.12 11.22 -21.20
C LEU A 189 29.18 10.68 -22.17
N VAL A 190 29.32 9.35 -22.27
CA VAL A 190 30.29 8.69 -23.17
C VAL A 190 30.08 9.06 -24.64
N LYS A 191 28.83 9.21 -25.08
CA LYS A 191 28.52 9.59 -26.47
C LYS A 191 28.82 11.07 -26.76
N GLY A 192 28.88 11.93 -25.73
CA GLY A 192 29.23 13.34 -25.86
C GLY A 192 30.73 13.61 -25.86
N THR A 193 31.53 12.70 -25.29
CA THR A 193 33.00 12.78 -25.24
C THR A 193 33.70 12.21 -26.48
N ASP A 194 32.96 11.66 -27.44
CA ASP A 194 33.51 11.07 -28.66
C ASP A 194 33.60 12.13 -29.77
N PRO A 195 34.80 12.69 -30.06
CA PRO A 195 34.97 13.80 -30.99
C PRO A 195 34.61 13.45 -32.44
N ASN A 196 34.55 12.17 -32.78
CA ASN A 196 34.17 11.69 -34.11
C ASN A 196 32.65 11.64 -34.35
N SER A 197 31.81 11.87 -33.33
CA SER A 197 30.34 11.81 -33.49
C SER A 197 29.69 13.11 -33.98
N ARG A 198 30.46 14.21 -34.15
CA ARG A 198 29.97 15.52 -34.64
C ARG A 198 30.19 15.74 -36.14
N ARG A 199 30.76 14.78 -36.85
CA ARG A 199 31.06 14.90 -38.29
C ARG A 199 30.22 13.93 -39.13
N PHE A 200 28.90 13.91 -38.97
CA PHE A 200 27.96 13.39 -39.96
C PHE A 200 26.60 14.05 -39.77
#